data_AF-A0A8J7VRR9-F1
#
_entry.id   AF-A0A8J7VRR9-F1
#
_cell.length_a   1.000
_cell.length_b   1.000
_cell.length_c   1.000
_cell.angle_alpha   90.00
_cell.angle_beta   90.00
_cell.angle_gamma   90.00
#
_symmetry.space_group_name_H-M   'P 1'
#
loop_
_entity.id
_entity.type
_entity.pdbx_description
1 polymer ?
#
loop_
_entity_poly.entity_id
_entity_poly.type
_entity_poly.pdbx_seq_one_letter_code
_entity_poly.pdbx_strand_id
1 'polypeptide(L)'
;MPHMVRSRDAYKYLTRCYITWLEIGGSHAHRLRSLLTDLGLNTLVITDLDAKAATNAKVLPKRGDAQISRNHTLKTWVPEEEGLDALLDTSEDSLAKLDKSGFGVRVAYQQPVKIAFGTDIDAEAIANTFEDALVYRNIEFFRTLPGSGLAKKFRDAIAESTTVHELATKLHADLSAGDKAELAMNILEEKNLKELDLPGYIDSGLAWLIKQLRRKEDDMVGKIPPPDDEDQAQTQAALA
;
A
#
# COMPACT_ATOMS: atom_id res chain seq x y z
N MET A 1 9.58 1.02 7.09
CA MET A 1 8.26 0.56 7.56
C MET A 1 8.13 0.39 9.08
N PRO A 2 8.88 -0.49 9.78
CA PRO A 2 8.63 -0.72 11.22
C PRO A 2 8.75 0.53 12.10
N HIS A 3 9.73 1.40 11.81
CA HIS A 3 9.90 2.68 12.48
C HIS A 3 8.65 3.57 12.32
N MET A 4 8.14 3.71 11.09
CA MET A 4 6.96 4.52 10.77
C MET A 4 5.69 4.04 11.47
N VAL A 5 5.57 2.74 11.73
CA VAL A 5 4.43 2.18 12.48
C VAL A 5 4.58 2.42 13.97
N ARG A 6 5.78 2.22 14.53
CA ARG A 6 6.03 2.37 15.98
C ARG A 6 5.99 3.83 16.46
N SER A 7 6.24 4.78 15.57
CA SER A 7 6.31 6.21 15.92
C SER A 7 4.96 6.94 15.86
N ARG A 8 3.86 6.25 15.52
CA ARG A 8 2.54 6.85 15.28
C ARG A 8 1.46 6.28 16.18
N ASP A 9 0.66 7.17 16.77
CA ASP A 9 -0.41 6.78 17.69
C ASP A 9 -1.52 5.97 17.01
N ALA A 10 -1.82 6.25 15.74
CA ALA A 10 -2.81 5.50 14.95
C ALA A 10 -2.55 3.99 14.95
N TYR A 11 -1.28 3.57 15.02
CA TYR A 11 -0.88 2.16 14.99
C TYR A 11 -0.38 1.63 16.32
N LYS A 12 -0.55 2.39 17.42
CA LYS A 12 -0.05 2.03 18.75
C LYS A 12 -0.54 0.65 19.21
N TYR A 13 -1.74 0.24 18.80
CA TYR A 13 -2.26 -1.10 19.08
C TYR A 13 -1.33 -2.22 18.56
N LEU A 14 -0.75 -2.08 17.38
CA LEU A 14 0.13 -3.10 16.79
C LEU A 14 1.40 -3.35 17.63
N THR A 15 1.84 -2.35 18.41
CA THR A 15 3.07 -2.46 19.22
C THR A 15 2.98 -3.50 20.34
N ARG A 16 1.76 -3.85 20.77
CA ARG A 16 1.50 -4.87 21.80
C ARG A 16 1.01 -6.20 21.24
N CYS A 17 0.87 -6.33 19.92
CA CYS A 17 0.32 -7.52 19.26
C CYS A 17 1.37 -8.56 18.85
N TYR A 18 2.63 -8.40 19.26
CA TYR A 18 3.74 -9.31 18.92
C TYR A 18 3.83 -9.63 17.41
N ILE A 19 3.60 -8.63 16.56
CA ILE A 19 3.65 -8.80 15.11
C ILE A 19 5.08 -9.09 14.63
N THR A 20 5.21 -10.02 13.68
CA THR A 20 6.46 -10.31 12.99
C THR A 20 6.53 -9.51 11.70
N TRP A 21 7.64 -8.79 11.51
CA TRP A 21 7.97 -8.17 10.23
C TRP A 21 8.83 -9.14 9.43
N LEU A 22 8.33 -9.58 8.28
CA LEU A 22 9.04 -10.48 7.38
C LEU A 22 9.27 -9.79 6.05
N GLU A 23 10.52 -9.57 5.69
CA GLU A 23 10.92 -9.14 4.36
C GLU A 23 11.15 -10.36 3.48
N ILE A 24 10.60 -10.34 2.27
CA ILE A 24 10.74 -11.41 1.29
C ILE A 24 11.49 -10.84 0.09
N GLY A 25 12.70 -11.35 -0.14
CA GLY A 25 13.45 -11.00 -1.33
C GLY A 25 12.78 -11.52 -2.61
N GLY A 26 12.61 -10.65 -3.60
CA GLY A 26 12.05 -11.00 -4.91
C GLY A 26 10.54 -11.26 -4.90
N SER A 27 10.02 -11.79 -6.01
CA SER A 27 8.58 -11.98 -6.23
C SER A 27 8.06 -13.32 -5.67
N HIS A 28 8.30 -13.60 -4.40
CA HIS A 28 8.06 -14.93 -3.79
C HIS A 28 7.07 -14.97 -2.63
N ALA A 29 6.41 -13.87 -2.29
CA ALA A 29 5.44 -13.85 -1.18
C ALA A 29 4.30 -14.86 -1.35
N HIS A 30 3.85 -15.11 -2.58
CA HIS A 30 2.87 -16.15 -2.92
C HIS A 30 3.27 -17.57 -2.43
N ARG A 31 4.56 -17.87 -2.27
CA ARG A 31 5.04 -19.18 -1.79
C ARG A 31 4.75 -19.39 -0.30
N LEU A 32 4.54 -18.32 0.47
CA LEU A 32 4.15 -18.43 1.87
C LEU A 32 2.64 -18.68 2.05
N ARG A 33 1.85 -18.66 0.98
CA ARG A 33 0.40 -18.84 1.03
C ARG A 33 0.00 -20.09 1.80
N SER A 34 0.58 -21.25 1.48
CA SER A 34 0.25 -22.50 2.16
C SER A 34 0.59 -22.42 3.65
N LEU A 35 1.81 -22.00 3.98
CA LEU A 35 2.26 -21.87 5.36
C LEU A 35 1.37 -20.91 6.19
N LEU A 36 1.02 -19.75 5.64
CA LEU A 36 0.20 -18.75 6.34
C LEU A 36 -1.25 -19.24 6.53
N THR A 37 -1.76 -20.02 5.57
CA THR A 37 -3.07 -20.66 5.66
C THR A 37 -3.05 -21.77 6.72
N ASP A 38 -2.04 -22.64 6.69
CA ASP A 38 -1.90 -23.77 7.61
C ASP A 38 -1.71 -23.31 9.07
N LEU A 39 -0.99 -22.20 9.27
CA LEU A 39 -0.81 -21.59 10.60
C LEU A 39 -2.00 -20.71 11.04
N GLY A 40 -2.94 -20.39 10.15
CA GLY A 40 -4.09 -19.55 10.44
C GLY A 40 -3.72 -18.13 10.93
N LEU A 41 -2.75 -17.49 10.27
CA LEU A 41 -2.20 -16.20 10.68
C LEU A 41 -2.82 -15.03 9.93
N ASN A 42 -3.32 -14.05 10.69
CA ASN A 42 -3.68 -12.74 10.15
C ASN A 42 -2.46 -12.07 9.55
N THR A 43 -2.47 -11.88 8.23
CA THR A 43 -1.29 -11.42 7.49
C THR A 43 -1.63 -10.25 6.58
N LEU A 44 -0.84 -9.19 6.68
CA LEU A 44 -0.84 -8.10 5.71
C LEU A 44 0.40 -8.23 4.82
N VAL A 45 0.19 -8.39 3.52
CA VAL A 45 1.25 -8.37 2.52
C VAL A 45 1.28 -6.98 1.90
N ILE A 46 2.41 -6.28 2.02
CA ILE A 46 2.63 -4.98 1.35
C ILE A 46 3.53 -5.25 0.16
N THR A 47 3.13 -4.81 -1.03
CA THR A 47 3.86 -5.12 -2.26
C THR A 47 3.67 -4.04 -3.32
N ASP A 48 4.62 -3.97 -4.27
CA ASP A 48 4.57 -3.01 -5.37
C ASP A 48 3.62 -3.48 -6.48
N LEU A 49 3.07 -2.53 -7.23
CA LEU A 49 2.19 -2.77 -8.36
C LEU A 49 2.94 -3.41 -9.53
N ASP A 50 4.23 -3.06 -9.71
CA ASP A 50 5.13 -3.65 -10.72
C ASP A 50 4.53 -3.72 -12.13
N ALA A 51 4.02 -2.58 -12.62
CA ALA A 51 3.46 -2.46 -13.96
C ALA A 51 4.49 -2.75 -15.05
N LYS A 52 4.02 -3.38 -16.13
CA LYS A 52 4.77 -3.65 -17.34
C LYS A 52 3.89 -3.54 -18.59
N ALA A 53 4.54 -3.20 -19.70
CA ALA A 53 3.93 -3.37 -21.01
C ALA A 53 3.80 -4.87 -21.36
N ALA A 54 2.94 -5.17 -22.34
CA ALA A 54 2.82 -6.51 -22.92
C ALA A 54 4.17 -7.06 -23.43
N THR A 55 5.09 -6.19 -23.86
CA THR A 55 6.45 -6.53 -24.30
C THR A 55 7.43 -6.87 -23.17
N ASN A 56 6.97 -6.94 -21.92
CA ASN A 56 7.81 -7.11 -20.72
C ASN A 56 8.82 -5.97 -20.49
N ALA A 57 8.58 -4.77 -21.01
CA ALA A 57 9.30 -3.57 -20.60
C ALA A 57 8.75 -3.03 -19.27
N LYS A 58 9.60 -2.45 -18.42
CA LYS A 58 9.15 -1.65 -17.27
C LYS A 58 8.65 -0.32 -17.83
N VAL A 59 7.45 0.10 -17.44
CA VAL A 59 6.80 1.30 -17.96
C VAL A 59 6.18 2.09 -16.82
N LEU A 60 5.90 3.36 -17.10
CA LEU A 60 5.06 4.18 -16.23
C LEU A 60 3.63 3.61 -16.26
N PRO A 61 3.01 3.32 -15.09
CA PRO A 61 1.62 2.90 -15.02
C PRO A 61 0.70 3.89 -15.72
N LYS A 62 -0.13 3.39 -16.64
CA LYS A 62 -1.07 4.22 -17.39
C LYS A 62 -2.35 3.45 -17.71
N ARG A 63 -3.49 4.05 -17.38
CA ARG A 63 -4.81 3.51 -17.73
C ARG A 63 -4.99 3.37 -19.25
N GLY A 64 -5.67 2.32 -19.67
CA GLY A 64 -6.04 2.10 -21.07
C GLY A 64 -4.88 1.71 -21.98
N ASP A 65 -3.70 1.43 -21.44
CA ASP A 65 -2.49 1.08 -22.20
C ASP A 65 -2.25 -0.45 -22.25
N ALA A 66 -3.25 -1.24 -21.88
CA ALA A 66 -3.22 -2.72 -21.83
C ALA A 66 -1.99 -3.25 -21.05
N GLN A 67 -1.58 -2.52 -20.02
CA GLN A 67 -0.49 -2.90 -19.14
C GLN A 67 -0.93 -3.99 -18.16
N ILE A 68 0.04 -4.74 -17.65
CA ILE A 68 -0.20 -5.80 -16.66
C ILE A 68 0.83 -5.69 -15.53
N SER A 69 0.51 -6.23 -14.35
CA SER A 69 1.46 -6.37 -13.26
C SER A 69 2.45 -7.53 -13.50
N ARG A 70 3.65 -7.49 -12.94
CA ARG A 70 4.56 -8.65 -12.80
C ARG A 70 4.38 -9.37 -11.46
N ASN A 71 3.64 -8.77 -10.53
CA ASN A 71 3.57 -9.20 -9.16
C ASN A 71 2.77 -10.49 -9.04
N HIS A 72 3.46 -11.61 -8.76
CA HIS A 72 2.81 -12.92 -8.69
C HIS A 72 1.78 -13.01 -7.56
N THR A 73 1.95 -12.25 -6.47
CA THR A 73 0.96 -12.20 -5.38
C THR A 73 -0.36 -11.64 -5.90
N LEU A 74 -0.31 -10.54 -6.67
CA LEU A 74 -1.49 -9.93 -7.26
C LEU A 74 -2.17 -10.89 -8.23
N LYS A 75 -1.37 -11.55 -9.09
CA LYS A 75 -1.87 -12.48 -10.12
C LYS A 75 -2.49 -13.77 -9.58
N THR A 76 -1.94 -14.33 -8.51
CA THR A 76 -2.20 -15.74 -8.13
C THR A 76 -2.76 -15.91 -6.73
N TRP A 77 -2.86 -14.83 -5.96
CA TRP A 77 -3.31 -14.92 -4.58
C TRP A 77 -4.39 -13.91 -4.21
N VAL A 78 -4.09 -12.61 -4.18
CA VAL A 78 -5.07 -11.56 -3.89
C VAL A 78 -4.62 -10.30 -4.63
N PRO A 79 -5.47 -9.71 -5.50
CA PRO A 79 -6.86 -10.07 -5.79
C PRO A 79 -7.05 -11.23 -6.81
N GLU A 80 -5.97 -11.87 -7.28
CA GLU A 80 -6.00 -12.80 -8.45
C GLU A 80 -6.27 -12.09 -9.78
N GLU A 81 -5.67 -10.91 -9.95
CA GLU A 81 -5.77 -10.10 -11.15
C GLU A 81 -4.37 -9.72 -11.66
N GLU A 82 -4.22 -9.63 -12.98
CA GLU A 82 -2.98 -9.21 -13.63
C GLU A 82 -3.10 -7.95 -14.47
N GLY A 83 -4.30 -7.60 -14.96
CA GLY A 83 -4.57 -6.39 -15.73
C GLY A 83 -4.39 -5.15 -14.87
N LEU A 84 -3.61 -4.18 -15.36
CA LEU A 84 -3.33 -2.96 -14.60
C LEU A 84 -4.63 -2.21 -14.28
N ASP A 85 -5.47 -1.95 -15.28
CA ASP A 85 -6.71 -1.17 -15.11
C ASP A 85 -7.63 -1.83 -14.08
N ALA A 86 -7.79 -3.15 -14.14
CA ALA A 86 -8.56 -3.91 -13.17
C ALA A 86 -7.94 -3.85 -11.75
N LEU A 87 -6.61 -3.95 -11.64
CA LEU A 87 -5.90 -3.80 -10.36
C LEU A 87 -6.09 -2.41 -9.74
N LEU A 88 -6.09 -1.36 -10.57
CA LEU A 88 -6.28 0.02 -10.13
C LEU A 88 -7.71 0.28 -9.61
N ASP A 89 -8.68 -0.46 -10.14
CA ASP A 89 -10.10 -0.32 -9.79
C ASP A 89 -10.59 -1.40 -8.80
N THR A 90 -9.68 -2.24 -8.27
CA THR A 90 -10.00 -3.26 -7.27
C THR A 90 -10.61 -2.63 -6.02
N SER A 91 -11.79 -3.14 -5.63
CA SER A 91 -12.49 -2.70 -4.42
C SER A 91 -11.78 -3.16 -3.13
N GLU A 92 -11.98 -2.43 -2.04
CA GLU A 92 -11.44 -2.74 -0.70
C GLU A 92 -11.74 -4.16 -0.23
N ASP A 93 -12.94 -4.68 -0.53
CA ASP A 93 -13.36 -6.02 -0.13
C ASP A 93 -12.64 -7.13 -0.89
N SER A 94 -12.19 -6.84 -2.12
CA SER A 94 -11.42 -7.78 -2.94
C SER A 94 -9.93 -7.83 -2.59
N LEU A 95 -9.46 -6.94 -1.72
CA LEU A 95 -8.07 -6.90 -1.26
C LEU A 95 -7.78 -7.88 -0.12
N ALA A 96 -8.81 -8.53 0.44
CA ALA A 96 -8.67 -9.48 1.54
C ALA A 96 -9.37 -10.81 1.25
N LYS A 97 -8.76 -11.89 1.74
CA LYS A 97 -9.38 -13.22 1.82
C LYS A 97 -9.48 -13.62 3.27
N LEU A 98 -10.70 -13.94 3.70
CA LEU A 98 -10.98 -14.46 5.03
C LEU A 98 -11.20 -15.98 4.92
N ASP A 99 -10.55 -16.72 5.80
CA ASP A 99 -10.83 -18.13 6.01
C ASP A 99 -12.03 -18.33 6.93
N LYS A 100 -12.69 -19.49 6.83
CA LYS A 100 -13.84 -19.86 7.68
C LYS A 100 -13.52 -19.86 9.17
N SER A 101 -12.27 -20.11 9.53
CA SER A 101 -11.80 -20.06 10.91
C SER A 101 -11.54 -18.63 11.44
N GLY A 102 -11.77 -17.61 10.61
CA GLY A 102 -11.68 -16.21 11.02
C GLY A 102 -10.26 -15.63 11.01
N PHE A 103 -9.28 -16.28 10.38
CA PHE A 103 -8.04 -15.59 9.98
C PHE A 103 -8.19 -15.00 8.58
N GLY A 104 -7.38 -14.00 8.26
CA GLY A 104 -7.39 -13.37 6.94
C GLY A 104 -6.02 -13.05 6.40
N VAL A 105 -5.92 -12.96 5.08
CA VAL A 105 -4.78 -12.36 4.39
C VAL A 105 -5.27 -11.19 3.55
N ARG A 106 -4.64 -10.02 3.71
CA ARG A 106 -4.87 -8.84 2.88
C ARG A 106 -3.60 -8.50 2.12
N VAL A 107 -3.74 -8.11 0.86
CA VAL A 107 -2.65 -7.54 0.06
C VAL A 107 -2.90 -6.05 -0.11
N ALA A 108 -1.89 -5.26 0.24
CA ALA A 108 -1.86 -3.82 0.08
C ALA A 108 -0.83 -3.47 -1.00
N TYR A 109 -1.29 -2.87 -2.09
CA TYR A 109 -0.49 -2.37 -3.20
C TYR A 109 -1.00 -1.00 -3.64
N GLN A 110 -0.24 -0.30 -4.48
CA GLN A 110 -0.56 1.06 -4.90
C GLN A 110 -1.90 1.10 -5.64
N GLN A 111 -2.84 1.87 -5.09
CA GLN A 111 -4.09 2.28 -5.75
C GLN A 111 -3.96 3.74 -6.21
N PRO A 112 -4.72 4.16 -7.25
CA PRO A 112 -4.70 5.54 -7.70
C PRO A 112 -5.05 6.51 -6.57
N VAL A 113 -4.33 7.62 -6.51
CA VAL A 113 -4.62 8.70 -5.56
C VAL A 113 -4.93 9.98 -6.31
N LYS A 114 -5.86 10.77 -5.76
CA LYS A 114 -6.15 12.11 -6.24
C LYS A 114 -5.24 13.11 -5.55
N ILE A 115 -4.51 13.90 -6.32
CA ILE A 115 -3.61 14.93 -5.80
C ILE A 115 -3.81 16.26 -6.52
N ALA A 116 -3.63 17.34 -5.77
CA ALA A 116 -3.44 18.68 -6.31
C ALA A 116 -1.94 18.94 -6.47
N PHE A 117 -1.49 19.25 -7.68
CA PHE A 117 -0.09 19.52 -7.98
C PHE A 117 0.08 20.44 -9.18
N GLY A 118 0.81 21.54 -9.00
CA GLY A 118 1.03 22.53 -10.05
C GLY A 118 -0.28 23.10 -10.59
N THR A 119 -0.58 22.86 -11.86
CA THR A 119 -1.84 23.27 -12.49
C THR A 119 -2.99 22.29 -12.29
N ASP A 120 -2.70 21.08 -11.81
CA ASP A 120 -3.71 20.04 -11.59
C ASP A 120 -4.33 20.18 -10.19
N ILE A 121 -5.66 20.11 -10.11
CA ILE A 121 -6.42 20.28 -8.85
C ILE A 121 -6.90 18.93 -8.29
N ASP A 122 -7.22 17.98 -9.17
CA ASP A 122 -7.77 16.66 -8.80
C ASP A 122 -7.30 15.57 -9.79
N ALA A 123 -6.00 15.62 -10.13
CA ALA A 123 -5.42 14.67 -11.06
C ALA A 123 -5.15 13.32 -10.39
N GLU A 124 -5.32 12.26 -11.17
CA GLU A 124 -5.01 10.90 -10.73
C GLU A 124 -3.50 10.66 -10.84
N ALA A 125 -2.86 10.35 -9.72
CA ALA A 125 -1.48 9.87 -9.66
C ALA A 125 -1.48 8.36 -9.42
N ILE A 126 -0.77 7.63 -10.28
CA ILE A 126 -0.63 6.17 -10.20
C ILE A 126 0.83 5.86 -9.88
N ALA A 127 1.06 5.40 -8.66
CA ALA A 127 2.38 4.96 -8.22
C ALA A 127 2.66 3.53 -8.68
N ASN A 128 3.91 3.25 -9.03
CA ASN A 128 4.35 1.90 -9.37
C ASN A 128 5.05 1.19 -8.20
N THR A 129 5.75 1.95 -7.35
CA THR A 129 6.55 1.42 -6.26
C THR A 129 6.23 2.12 -4.93
N PHE A 130 6.88 1.69 -3.85
CA PHE A 130 6.70 2.37 -2.57
C PHE A 130 7.18 3.84 -2.62
N GLU A 131 8.27 4.11 -3.33
CA GLU A 131 8.93 5.41 -3.29
C GLU A 131 8.13 6.53 -3.97
N ASP A 132 7.58 6.30 -5.17
CA ASP A 132 6.74 7.29 -5.83
C ASP A 132 5.39 7.46 -5.09
N ALA A 133 4.82 6.40 -4.54
CA ALA A 133 3.66 6.49 -3.65
C ALA A 133 3.94 7.37 -2.42
N LEU A 134 5.14 7.23 -1.83
CA LEU A 134 5.56 8.02 -0.69
C LEU A 134 5.75 9.50 -1.07
N VAL A 135 6.29 9.78 -2.26
CA VAL A 135 6.43 11.14 -2.80
C VAL A 135 5.06 11.79 -3.04
N TYR A 136 4.13 11.12 -3.74
CA TYR A 136 2.80 11.67 -3.99
C TYR A 136 2.05 11.99 -2.70
N ARG A 137 2.23 11.17 -1.67
CA ARG A 137 1.61 11.42 -0.36
C ARG A 137 2.23 12.60 0.39
N ASN A 138 3.50 12.91 0.14
CA ASN A 138 4.30 13.83 0.97
C ASN A 138 5.08 14.86 0.16
N ILE A 139 4.43 15.47 -0.84
CA ILE A 139 5.10 16.39 -1.78
C ILE A 139 5.88 17.49 -1.05
N GLU A 140 5.29 18.13 -0.03
CA GLU A 140 5.97 19.21 0.71
C GLU A 140 7.19 18.71 1.49
N PHE A 141 7.15 17.50 2.04
CA PHE A 141 8.32 16.90 2.69
C PHE A 141 9.45 16.69 1.69
N PHE A 142 9.14 16.12 0.52
CA PHE A 142 10.16 15.85 -0.50
C PHE A 142 10.67 17.10 -1.20
N ARG A 143 9.93 18.21 -1.19
CA ARG A 143 10.43 19.52 -1.65
C ARG A 143 11.60 20.02 -0.82
N THR A 144 11.61 19.72 0.48
CA THR A 144 12.61 20.24 1.41
C THR A 144 13.58 19.18 1.92
N LEU A 145 13.33 17.89 1.63
CA LEU A 145 14.18 16.77 2.03
C LEU A 145 15.63 17.04 1.59
N PRO A 146 16.60 17.26 2.50
CA PRO A 146 17.99 17.46 2.12
C PRO A 146 18.63 16.17 1.58
N GLY A 147 19.85 16.28 1.07
CA GLY A 147 20.63 15.14 0.57
C GLY A 147 20.85 15.14 -0.94
N SER A 148 21.69 14.21 -1.39
CA SER A 148 22.10 13.96 -2.77
C SER A 148 21.25 12.88 -3.44
N GLY A 149 21.68 12.42 -4.62
CA GLY A 149 21.08 11.28 -5.31
C GLY A 149 19.59 11.46 -5.56
N LEU A 150 18.80 10.45 -5.19
CA LEU A 150 17.35 10.46 -5.34
C LEU A 150 16.66 11.60 -4.57
N ALA A 151 17.17 11.98 -3.38
CA ALA A 151 16.56 13.08 -2.62
C ALA A 151 16.65 14.40 -3.40
N LYS A 152 17.82 14.70 -3.99
CA LYS A 152 17.99 15.87 -4.86
C LYS A 152 17.12 15.78 -6.11
N LYS A 153 17.13 14.63 -6.78
CA LYS A 153 16.34 14.40 -7.99
C LYS A 153 14.84 14.57 -7.76
N PHE A 154 14.32 14.13 -6.61
CA PHE A 154 12.92 14.34 -6.26
C PHE A 154 12.59 15.81 -6.01
N ARG A 155 13.48 16.55 -5.33
CA ARG A 155 13.34 18.02 -5.19
C ARG A 155 13.29 18.69 -6.56
N ASP A 156 14.24 18.37 -7.43
CA ASP A 156 14.34 18.95 -8.78
C ASP A 156 13.11 18.56 -9.62
N ALA A 157 12.68 17.30 -9.59
CA ALA A 157 11.48 16.82 -10.28
C ALA A 157 10.21 17.55 -9.81
N ILE A 158 10.06 17.77 -8.50
CA ILE A 158 8.94 18.53 -7.95
C ILE A 158 9.00 20.01 -8.36
N ALA A 159 10.18 20.63 -8.32
CA ALA A 159 10.35 22.05 -8.63
C ALA A 159 10.13 22.36 -10.12
N GLU A 160 10.48 21.43 -11.00
CA GLU A 160 10.47 21.62 -12.45
C GLU A 160 9.23 21.03 -13.13
N SER A 161 8.32 20.38 -12.40
CA SER A 161 7.09 19.83 -12.97
C SER A 161 5.90 20.73 -12.67
N THR A 162 5.02 20.87 -13.66
CA THR A 162 3.79 21.68 -13.56
C THR A 162 2.52 20.84 -13.55
N THR A 163 2.62 19.57 -13.93
CA THR A 163 1.51 18.60 -13.93
C THR A 163 1.90 17.32 -13.21
N VAL A 164 0.90 16.54 -12.78
CA VAL A 164 1.11 15.20 -12.19
C VAL A 164 1.79 14.27 -13.18
N HIS A 165 1.46 14.36 -14.47
CA HIS A 165 2.06 13.53 -15.51
C HIS A 165 3.57 13.80 -15.68
N GLU A 166 3.98 15.07 -15.69
CA GLU A 166 5.39 15.45 -15.75
C GLU A 166 6.16 14.94 -14.53
N LEU A 167 5.58 15.13 -13.33
CA LEU A 167 6.17 14.65 -12.08
C LEU A 167 6.35 13.13 -12.12
N ALA A 168 5.29 12.39 -12.47
CA ALA A 168 5.31 10.93 -12.56
C ALA A 168 6.38 10.42 -13.55
N THR A 169 6.51 11.09 -14.69
CA THR A 169 7.51 10.76 -15.72
C THR A 169 8.94 10.94 -15.18
N LYS A 170 9.21 12.06 -14.50
CA LYS A 170 10.53 12.32 -13.89
C LYS A 170 10.85 11.34 -12.78
N LEU A 171 9.91 11.13 -11.84
CA LEU A 171 10.09 10.17 -10.74
C LEU A 171 10.36 8.75 -11.27
N HIS A 172 9.63 8.32 -12.31
CA HIS A 172 9.84 7.00 -12.91
C HIS A 172 11.25 6.83 -13.51
N ALA A 173 11.74 7.86 -14.22
CA ALA A 173 13.08 7.87 -14.78
C ALA A 173 14.15 7.84 -13.67
N ASP A 174 13.99 8.67 -12.65
CA ASP A 174 14.94 8.76 -11.54
C ASP A 174 14.97 7.50 -10.70
N LEU A 175 13.81 6.91 -10.37
CA LEU A 175 13.70 5.66 -9.62
C LEU A 175 14.25 4.45 -10.37
N SER A 176 14.29 4.50 -11.70
CA SER A 176 14.85 3.41 -12.51
C SER A 176 16.38 3.43 -12.56
N ALA A 177 17.01 4.58 -12.26
CA ALA A 177 18.46 4.76 -12.29
C ALA A 177 19.10 5.06 -10.92
N GLY A 178 18.29 5.41 -9.92
CA GLY A 178 18.77 5.92 -8.63
C GLY A 178 18.95 4.86 -7.55
N ASP A 179 19.75 5.20 -6.55
CA ASP A 179 20.00 4.37 -5.38
C ASP A 179 18.90 4.57 -4.32
N LYS A 180 18.03 3.57 -4.19
CA LYS A 180 16.93 3.54 -3.22
C LYS A 180 17.41 3.42 -1.77
N ALA A 181 18.58 2.81 -1.54
CA ALA A 181 19.15 2.72 -0.21
C ALA A 181 19.66 4.10 0.25
N GLU A 182 20.32 4.84 -0.64
CA GLU A 182 20.71 6.24 -0.37
C GLU A 182 19.47 7.09 -0.02
N LEU A 183 18.38 6.97 -0.77
CA LEU A 183 17.11 7.65 -0.46
C LEU A 183 16.59 7.29 0.93
N ALA A 184 16.58 6.01 1.29
CA ALA A 184 16.11 5.56 2.59
C ALA A 184 16.95 6.16 3.73
N MET A 185 18.28 6.25 3.55
CA MET A 185 19.16 6.88 4.55
C MET A 185 18.86 8.37 4.70
N ASN A 186 18.72 9.11 3.59
CA ASN A 186 18.33 10.53 3.64
C ASN A 186 17.02 10.72 4.43
N ILE A 187 16.01 9.87 4.19
CA ILE A 187 14.73 9.94 4.91
C ILE A 187 14.89 9.61 6.41
N LEU A 188 15.72 8.62 6.76
CA LEU A 188 15.92 8.20 8.15
C LEU A 188 16.70 9.21 8.99
N GLU A 189 17.52 10.04 8.36
CA GLU A 189 18.28 11.11 9.03
C GLU A 189 17.41 12.33 9.36
N GLU A 190 16.22 12.45 8.76
CA GLU A 190 15.31 13.57 9.00
C GLU A 190 14.68 13.56 10.39
N LYS A 191 14.81 14.69 11.08
CA LYS A 191 14.26 14.87 12.44
C LYS A 191 12.73 14.86 12.47
N ASN A 192 12.11 15.29 11.38
CA ASN A 192 10.67 15.37 11.24
C ASN A 192 10.07 14.16 10.54
N LEU A 193 10.72 12.99 10.58
CA LEU A 193 10.19 11.73 10.01
C LEU A 193 8.78 11.35 10.51
N LYS A 194 8.34 11.91 11.65
CA LYS A 194 6.95 11.78 12.14
C LYS A 194 5.92 12.46 11.23
N GLU A 195 6.30 13.53 10.53
CA GLU A 195 5.46 14.28 9.59
C GLU A 195 5.30 13.57 8.24
N LEU A 196 6.13 12.55 7.95
CA LEU A 196 6.07 11.79 6.71
C LEU A 196 4.96 10.73 6.75
N ASP A 197 3.79 11.03 6.20
CA ASP A 197 2.66 10.12 6.14
C ASP A 197 2.95 8.84 5.33
N LEU A 198 2.33 7.74 5.76
CA LEU A 198 2.34 6.51 4.97
C LEU A 198 1.41 6.65 3.75
N PRO A 199 1.77 6.04 2.61
CA PRO A 199 0.85 5.89 1.50
C PRO A 199 -0.49 5.27 1.93
N GLY A 200 -1.60 5.76 1.37
CA GLY A 200 -2.95 5.39 1.79
C GLY A 200 -3.22 3.88 1.76
N TYR A 201 -2.74 3.17 0.74
CA TYR A 201 -2.92 1.72 0.65
C TYR A 201 -2.26 0.93 1.81
N ILE A 202 -1.13 1.44 2.32
CA ILE A 202 -0.45 0.87 3.48
C ILE A 202 -1.24 1.19 4.75
N ASP A 203 -1.72 2.42 4.89
CA ASP A 203 -2.54 2.83 6.02
C ASP A 203 -3.82 1.98 6.13
N SER A 204 -4.57 1.85 5.04
CA SER A 204 -5.75 0.97 4.95
C SER A 204 -5.42 -0.48 5.29
N GLY A 205 -4.28 -0.99 4.80
CA GLY A 205 -3.78 -2.33 5.11
C GLY A 205 -3.50 -2.52 6.61
N LEU A 206 -2.83 -1.56 7.24
CA LEU A 206 -2.52 -1.59 8.68
C LEU A 206 -3.79 -1.48 9.52
N ALA A 207 -4.73 -0.61 9.14
CA ALA A 207 -6.02 -0.47 9.79
C ALA A 207 -6.82 -1.79 9.73
N TRP A 208 -6.83 -2.45 8.57
CA TRP A 208 -7.42 -3.77 8.43
C TRP A 208 -6.76 -4.79 9.36
N LEU A 209 -5.43 -4.83 9.44
CA LEU A 209 -4.71 -5.76 10.32
C LEU A 209 -5.07 -5.52 11.79
N ILE A 210 -5.16 -4.25 12.21
CA ILE A 210 -5.63 -3.88 13.55
C ILE A 210 -7.03 -4.43 13.80
N LYS A 211 -7.96 -4.28 12.85
CA LYS A 211 -9.34 -4.80 12.97
C LYS A 211 -9.34 -6.33 13.16
N GLN A 212 -8.56 -7.07 12.37
CA GLN A 212 -8.49 -8.53 12.49
C GLN A 212 -7.93 -8.99 13.84
N LEU A 213 -6.88 -8.32 14.32
CA LEU A 213 -6.25 -8.64 15.60
C LEU A 213 -7.16 -8.32 16.79
N ARG A 214 -7.90 -7.20 16.73
CA ARG A 214 -8.91 -6.85 17.75
C ARG A 214 -10.05 -7.85 17.82
N ARG A 215 -10.60 -8.24 16.66
CA ARG A 215 -11.63 -9.29 16.61
C ARG A 215 -11.16 -10.55 17.32
N LYS A 216 -9.94 -11.02 17.00
CA LYS A 216 -9.36 -12.21 17.63
C LYS A 216 -9.14 -12.04 19.15
N GLU A 217 -8.73 -10.86 19.61
CA GLU A 217 -8.62 -10.55 21.05
C GLU A 217 -9.99 -10.61 21.72
N ASP A 218 -11.03 -10.03 21.11
CA ASP A 218 -12.39 -10.03 21.65
C ASP A 218 -13.00 -11.45 21.67
N ASP A 219 -12.78 -12.26 20.62
CA ASP A 219 -13.18 -13.67 20.56
C ASP A 219 -12.54 -14.49 21.71
N MET A 220 -11.26 -14.27 22.00
CA MET A 220 -10.54 -14.95 23.08
C MET A 220 -11.04 -14.53 24.48
N VAL A 221 -11.50 -13.30 24.63
CA VAL A 221 -12.01 -12.74 25.90
C VAL A 221 -13.52 -12.99 26.06
N GLY A 222 -14.17 -13.63 25.08
CA GLY A 222 -15.60 -13.98 25.14
C GLY A 222 -16.54 -12.78 24.96
N LYS A 223 -16.07 -11.69 24.36
CA LYS A 223 -16.94 -10.58 23.98
C LYS A 223 -17.66 -10.96 22.70
N ILE A 224 -18.99 -10.93 22.73
CA ILE A 224 -19.82 -11.19 21.55
C ILE A 224 -19.58 -10.04 20.55
N PRO A 225 -19.20 -10.32 19.29
CA PRO A 225 -19.09 -9.29 18.27
C PRO A 225 -20.41 -8.53 18.14
N PRO A 226 -20.40 -7.20 17.89
CA PRO A 226 -21.62 -6.52 17.51
C PRO A 226 -22.19 -7.19 16.24
N PRO A 227 -23.51 -7.37 16.15
CA PRO A 227 -24.13 -7.98 14.97
C PRO A 227 -23.78 -7.17 13.72
N ASP A 228 -23.44 -7.86 12.64
CA ASP A 228 -23.15 -7.25 11.34
C ASP A 228 -24.37 -6.43 10.86
N ASP A 229 -24.12 -5.31 10.16
CA ASP A 229 -25.17 -4.40 9.66
C ASP A 229 -26.18 -5.10 8.72
N GLU A 230 -25.83 -6.26 8.16
CA GLU A 230 -26.75 -7.10 7.36
C GLU A 230 -27.86 -7.75 8.22
N ASP A 231 -27.61 -8.00 9.50
CA ASP A 231 -28.55 -8.69 10.41
C ASP A 231 -29.64 -7.74 10.95
N GLN A 232 -29.35 -6.44 10.95
CA GLN A 232 -30.33 -5.40 11.31
C GLN A 232 -31.40 -5.22 10.23
N ALA A 233 -31.05 -5.39 8.96
CA ALA A 233 -31.99 -5.30 7.84
C ALA A 233 -32.99 -6.47 7.84
N GLN A 234 -32.55 -7.68 8.19
CA GLN A 234 -33.43 -8.85 8.26
C GLN A 234 -34.33 -8.84 9.50
N THR A 235 -33.84 -8.31 10.62
CA THR A 235 -34.64 -8.21 11.86
C THR A 235 -35.75 -7.16 11.76
N GLN A 236 -35.54 -6.05 11.02
CA GLN A 236 -36.60 -5.06 10.78
C GLN A 236 -37.64 -5.53 9.76
N ALA A 237 -37.27 -6.34 8.77
CA ALA A 237 -38.21 -6.89 7.78
C ALA A 237 -39.12 -8.00 8.35
N ALA A 238 -38.72 -8.66 9.43
CA ALA A 238 -39.53 -9.68 10.11
C ALA A 238 -40.54 -9.10 11.13
N LEU A 239 -40.46 -7.80 11.42
CA LEU A 239 -41.29 -7.08 12.40
C LEU A 239 -42.21 -6.02 11.75
N ALA A 240 -42.25 -5.93 10.43
CA ALA A 240 -43.16 -5.10 9.64
C ALA A 240 -44.17 -5.99 8.88
#